data_AF-A0AAD8H1N2-F1
#
_entry.id   AF-A0AAD8H1N2-F1
#
_cell.length_a   1.000
_cell.length_b   1.000
_cell.length_c   1.000
_cell.angle_alpha   90.00
_cell.angle_beta   90.00
_cell.angle_gamma   90.00
#
_symmetry.space_group_name_H-M   'P 1'
#
loop_
_entity.id
_entity.type
_entity.pdbx_description
1 polymer ?
#
loop_
_entity_poly.entity_id
_entity_poly.type
_entity_poly.pdbx_seq_one_letter_code
_entity_poly.pdbx_strand_id
1 'polypeptide(L)'
;MNKLSGKIRPSLASNKMFMDKMKSFVWADHLSIEEFEEGWKSVIEEYDLADNDWLIEMYDLRKEWIPAYFNNVEMAGLLRTTSRSESSNFYFQHFQQSGDTLVEFYSKYESAIDKQRYLYAQNNQLSEFVPILPPT
;
A
#
# COMPACT_ATOMS: atom_id res chain seq x y z
N MET A 1 -2.19 -9.26 5.33
CA MET A 1 -0.85 -9.91 5.39
C MET A 1 -0.87 -11.31 4.78
N ASN A 2 -1.37 -11.52 3.55
CA ASN A 2 -1.42 -12.87 2.96
C ASN A 2 -0.04 -13.40 2.56
N LYS A 3 0.94 -12.51 2.39
CA LYS A 3 2.33 -12.89 2.10
C LYS A 3 3.07 -13.42 3.33
N LEU A 4 2.89 -12.81 4.51
CA LEU A 4 3.53 -13.25 5.76
C LEU A 4 3.20 -14.73 6.06
N SER A 5 1.93 -15.13 5.95
CA SER A 5 1.50 -16.51 6.19
C SER A 5 2.16 -17.55 5.29
N GLY A 6 2.64 -17.15 4.10
CA GLY A 6 3.40 -18.01 3.19
C GLY A 6 4.92 -17.97 3.39
N LYS A 7 5.42 -17.11 4.27
CA LYS A 7 6.86 -16.88 4.53
C LYS A 7 7.32 -17.37 5.92
N ILE A 8 6.37 -17.79 6.74
CA ILE A 8 6.61 -18.37 8.07
C ILE A 8 6.10 -19.81 8.11
N ARG A 9 6.44 -20.53 9.19
CA ARG A 9 5.97 -21.91 9.40
C ARG A 9 4.43 -21.95 9.45
N PRO A 10 3.75 -22.94 8.82
CA PRO A 10 2.28 -23.01 8.78
C PRO A 10 1.60 -23.01 10.17
N SER A 11 2.26 -23.62 11.16
CA SER A 11 1.81 -23.61 12.56
C SER A 11 1.77 -22.21 13.15
N LEU A 12 2.74 -21.37 12.81
CA LEU A 12 2.83 -19.98 13.26
C LEU A 12 1.86 -19.08 12.47
N ALA A 13 1.69 -19.33 11.17
CA ALA A 13 0.71 -18.62 10.34
C ALA A 13 -0.74 -18.78 10.83
N SER A 14 -1.04 -19.91 11.47
CA SER A 14 -2.35 -20.20 12.07
C SER A 14 -2.46 -19.74 13.52
N ASN A 15 -1.37 -19.27 14.14
CA ASN A 15 -1.36 -18.76 15.51
C ASN A 15 -1.92 -17.33 15.53
N LYS A 16 -3.13 -17.18 16.09
CA LYS A 16 -3.80 -15.87 16.21
C LYS A 16 -3.03 -14.89 17.09
N MET A 17 -2.47 -15.33 18.22
CA MET A 17 -1.74 -14.44 19.13
C MET A 17 -0.52 -13.82 18.44
N PHE A 18 0.25 -14.63 17.72
CA PHE A 18 1.35 -14.15 16.89
C PHE A 18 0.88 -13.16 15.83
N MET A 19 -0.13 -13.53 15.04
CA MET A 19 -0.61 -12.70 13.93
C MET A 19 -1.16 -11.37 14.43
N ASP A 20 -1.88 -11.36 15.55
CA ASP A 20 -2.46 -10.15 16.11
C ASP A 20 -1.38 -9.24 16.71
N LYS A 21 -0.37 -9.82 17.38
CA LYS A 21 0.81 -9.08 17.88
C LYS A 21 1.66 -8.48 16.75
N MET A 22 1.90 -9.23 15.67
CA MET A 22 2.58 -8.69 14.49
C MET A 22 1.80 -7.54 13.85
N LYS A 23 0.48 -7.71 13.70
CA LYS A 23 -0.38 -6.67 13.11
C LYS A 23 -0.44 -5.41 13.96
N SER A 24 -0.45 -5.53 15.29
CA SER A 24 -0.50 -4.36 16.15
C SER A 24 0.71 -3.45 15.96
N PHE A 25 1.90 -4.00 15.71
CA PHE A 25 3.09 -3.19 15.43
C PHE A 25 3.16 -2.71 13.99
N VAL A 26 2.74 -3.52 13.03
CA VAL A 26 2.86 -3.20 11.60
C VAL A 26 1.82 -2.18 11.12
N TRP A 27 0.61 -2.17 11.70
CA TRP A 27 -0.50 -1.35 11.23
C TRP A 27 -0.91 -0.21 12.14
N ALA A 28 -0.36 -0.12 13.35
CA ALA A 28 -0.66 0.99 14.24
C ALA A 28 -0.09 2.29 13.67
N ASP A 29 -0.93 3.32 13.70
CA ASP A 29 -0.69 4.67 13.19
C ASP A 29 -0.26 5.66 14.27
N HIS A 30 -0.36 5.27 15.52
CA HIS A 30 -0.02 6.09 16.69
C HIS A 30 1.32 5.68 17.31
N LEU A 31 1.95 4.59 16.83
CA LEU A 31 3.22 4.15 17.39
C LEU A 31 4.33 5.13 17.02
N SER A 32 5.20 5.40 17.99
CA SER A 32 6.49 6.01 17.73
C SER A 32 7.41 5.02 17.01
N ILE A 33 8.50 5.54 16.45
CA ILE A 33 9.52 4.70 15.81
C ILE A 33 10.12 3.74 16.85
N GLU A 34 10.39 4.23 18.06
CA GLU A 34 10.95 3.44 19.16
C GLU A 34 10.01 2.31 19.58
N GLU A 35 8.70 2.59 19.72
CA GLU A 35 7.71 1.56 20.09
C GLU A 35 7.59 0.48 19.02
N PHE A 36 7.68 0.86 17.73
CA PHE A 36 7.74 -0.10 16.64
C PHE A 36 9.01 -0.97 16.71
N GLU A 37 10.18 -0.37 16.89
CA GLU A 37 11.47 -1.09 16.92
C GLU A 37 11.51 -2.10 18.09
N GLU A 38 11.09 -1.68 19.28
CA GLU A 38 11.00 -2.56 20.45
C GLU A 38 9.97 -3.67 20.25
N GLY A 39 8.80 -3.33 19.72
CA GLY A 39 7.73 -4.27 19.43
C GLY A 39 8.12 -5.32 18.40
N TRP A 40 8.71 -4.88 17.29
CA TRP A 40 9.24 -5.76 16.25
C TRP A 40 10.27 -6.73 16.82
N LYS A 41 11.29 -6.20 17.51
CA LYS A 41 12.33 -7.00 18.14
C LYS A 41 11.75 -8.05 19.10
N SER A 42 10.81 -7.64 19.97
CA SER A 42 10.14 -8.54 20.90
C SER A 42 9.46 -9.72 20.19
N VAL A 43 8.78 -9.47 19.07
CA VAL A 43 8.09 -10.55 18.34
C VAL A 43 9.09 -11.45 17.61
N ILE A 44 10.16 -10.89 17.05
CA ILE A 44 11.19 -11.68 16.37
C ILE A 44 11.88 -12.64 17.35
N GLU A 45 12.20 -12.17 18.56
CA GLU A 45 12.83 -12.97 19.62
C GLU A 45 11.87 -14.03 20.21
N GLU A 46 10.63 -13.65 20.52
CA GLU A 46 9.65 -14.55 21.14
C GLU A 46 9.31 -15.77 20.26
N TYR A 47 9.32 -15.59 18.95
CA TYR A 47 8.92 -16.64 17.99
C TYR A 47 10.09 -17.24 17.20
N ASP A 48 11.33 -16.93 17.58
CA ASP A 48 12.55 -17.46 16.97
C ASP A 48 12.60 -17.23 15.44
N LEU A 49 12.39 -15.97 15.04
CA LEU A 49 12.28 -15.55 13.65
C LEU A 49 13.50 -14.77 13.13
N ALA A 50 14.57 -14.71 13.93
CA ALA A 50 15.76 -13.93 13.61
C ALA A 50 16.43 -14.36 12.30
N ASP A 51 16.39 -15.66 11.97
CA ASP A 51 16.99 -16.24 10.76
C ASP A 51 16.04 -16.28 9.56
N ASN A 52 14.91 -15.57 9.62
CA ASN A 52 13.96 -15.53 8.51
C ASN A 52 14.36 -14.45 7.50
N ASP A 53 14.97 -14.85 6.38
CA ASP A 53 15.42 -13.94 5.31
C ASP A 53 14.37 -12.91 4.89
N TRP A 54 13.10 -13.32 4.80
CA TRP A 54 12.02 -12.43 4.38
C TRP A 54 11.70 -11.38 5.45
N LEU A 55 11.70 -11.74 6.73
CA LEU A 55 11.50 -10.78 7.82
C LEU A 55 12.68 -9.82 7.95
N ILE A 56 13.91 -10.28 7.68
CA ILE A 56 15.10 -9.43 7.60
C ILE A 56 14.92 -8.40 6.47
N GLU A 57 14.59 -8.84 5.26
CA GLU A 57 14.33 -7.96 4.10
C GLU A 57 13.22 -6.94 4.39
N MET A 58 12.11 -7.39 4.98
CA MET A 58 11.00 -6.51 5.35
C MET A 58 11.41 -5.48 6.42
N TYR A 59 12.29 -5.86 7.35
CA TYR A 59 12.83 -4.97 8.36
C TYR A 59 13.78 -3.94 7.74
N ASP A 60 14.62 -4.31 6.78
CA ASP A 60 15.50 -3.37 6.07
C ASP A 60 14.70 -2.31 5.33
N LEU A 61 13.57 -2.70 4.74
CA LEU A 61 12.65 -1.80 4.05
C LEU A 61 11.69 -1.03 4.98
N ARG A 62 11.73 -1.23 6.30
CA ARG A 62 10.71 -0.70 7.25
C ARG A 62 10.36 0.78 7.08
N LYS A 63 11.32 1.62 6.74
CA LYS A 63 11.13 3.06 6.53
C LYS A 63 10.24 3.39 5.33
N GLU A 64 10.04 2.44 4.43
CA GLU A 64 9.26 2.61 3.20
C GLU A 64 7.80 2.17 3.36
N TRP A 65 7.44 1.43 4.41
CA TRP A 65 6.11 0.83 4.52
C TRP A 65 5.51 0.80 5.93
N ILE A 66 6.29 1.04 6.99
CA ILE A 66 5.78 1.09 8.36
C ILE A 66 5.21 2.48 8.68
N PRO A 67 3.93 2.59 9.12
CA PRO A 67 3.28 3.87 9.37
C PRO A 67 4.02 4.80 10.34
N ALA A 68 4.65 4.26 11.40
CA ALA A 68 5.39 5.05 12.40
C ALA A 68 6.48 5.96 11.79
N TYR A 69 7.04 5.57 10.64
CA TYR A 69 8.05 6.35 9.92
C TYR A 69 7.47 7.50 9.08
N PHE A 70 6.15 7.56 8.93
CA PHE A 70 5.44 8.58 8.15
C PHE A 70 4.61 9.54 9.01
N ASN A 71 4.70 9.47 10.35
CA ASN A 71 3.90 10.29 11.26
C ASN A 71 4.07 11.82 11.05
N ASN A 72 5.21 12.25 10.50
CA ASN A 72 5.49 13.66 10.21
C ASN A 72 5.17 14.06 8.76
N VAL A 73 4.58 13.16 7.96
CA VAL A 73 4.22 13.41 6.57
C VAL A 73 2.73 13.70 6.48
N GLU A 74 2.39 14.91 6.05
CA GLU A 74 1.01 15.30 5.83
C GLU A 74 0.29 14.33 4.89
N MET A 75 -0.94 13.95 5.24
CA MET A 75 -1.75 12.99 4.49
C MET A 75 -1.13 11.58 4.33
N ALA A 76 -0.10 11.21 5.12
CA ALA A 76 0.47 9.86 5.11
C ALA A 76 -0.56 8.74 5.32
N GLY A 77 -1.65 9.02 6.05
CA GLY A 77 -2.77 8.09 6.21
C GLY A 77 -3.40 7.64 4.89
N LEU A 78 -3.28 8.42 3.81
CA LEU A 78 -3.72 8.03 2.46
C LEU A 78 -2.88 6.88 1.88
N LEU A 79 -1.59 6.78 2.25
CA LEU A 79 -0.68 5.71 1.82
C LEU A 79 -1.09 4.34 2.38
N ARG A 80 -1.86 4.32 3.48
CA ARG A 80 -2.41 3.08 4.07
C ARG A 80 -3.57 2.51 3.25
N THR A 81 -4.19 3.31 2.39
CA THR A 81 -5.34 2.89 1.60
C THR A 81 -4.89 2.32 0.25
N THR A 82 -5.48 1.20 -0.14
CA THR A 82 -5.35 0.69 -1.52
C THR A 82 -6.26 1.41 -2.50
N SER A 83 -7.09 2.37 -2.03
CA SER A 83 -8.09 3.05 -2.85
C SER A 83 -7.54 3.67 -4.13
N ARG A 84 -6.35 4.31 -4.07
CA ARG A 84 -5.70 4.89 -5.27
C ARG A 84 -5.27 3.83 -6.29
N SER A 85 -4.63 2.76 -5.82
CA SER A 85 -4.18 1.68 -6.70
C SER A 85 -5.35 0.85 -7.20
N GLU A 86 -6.38 0.62 -6.38
CA GLU A 86 -7.63 -0.04 -6.76
C GLU A 86 -8.40 0.76 -7.80
N SER A 87 -8.54 2.07 -7.65
CA SER A 87 -9.19 2.94 -8.63
C SER A 87 -8.44 2.92 -9.98
N SER A 88 -7.11 3.00 -9.94
CA SER A 88 -6.29 2.90 -11.15
C SER A 88 -6.44 1.53 -11.80
N ASN A 89 -6.27 0.45 -11.03
CA ASN A 89 -6.42 -0.92 -11.52
C ASN A 89 -7.81 -1.17 -12.10
N PHE A 90 -8.86 -0.69 -11.44
CA PHE A 90 -10.23 -0.77 -11.93
C PHE A 90 -10.39 -0.06 -13.28
N TYR A 91 -9.84 1.15 -13.43
CA TYR A 91 -9.87 1.86 -14.70
C TYR A 91 -9.22 1.04 -15.83
N PHE A 92 -7.99 0.57 -15.62
CA PHE A 92 -7.23 -0.18 -16.63
C PHE A 92 -7.79 -1.58 -16.90
N GLN A 93 -8.49 -2.20 -15.94
CA GLN A 93 -9.15 -3.49 -16.14
C GLN A 93 -10.15 -3.46 -17.31
N HIS A 94 -10.75 -2.30 -17.61
CA HIS A 94 -11.67 -2.15 -18.75
C HIS A 94 -10.96 -2.15 -20.11
N PHE A 95 -9.64 -1.96 -20.12
CA PHE A 95 -8.81 -1.90 -21.33
C PHE A 95 -8.02 -3.18 -21.56
N GLN A 96 -8.04 -4.13 -20.62
CA GLN A 96 -7.28 -5.38 -20.74
C GLN A 96 -8.23 -6.56 -20.96
N GLN A 97 -7.90 -7.42 -21.91
CA GLN A 97 -8.57 -8.71 -22.08
C GLN A 97 -7.60 -9.84 -21.71
N SER A 98 -8.14 -10.91 -21.10
CA SER A 98 -7.35 -12.10 -20.81
C SER A 98 -6.87 -12.73 -22.12
N GLY A 99 -5.56 -12.76 -22.36
CA GLY A 99 -4.95 -13.28 -23.58
C GLY A 99 -4.29 -12.24 -24.49
N ASP A 100 -4.32 -10.96 -24.15
CA ASP A 100 -3.60 -9.92 -24.89
C ASP A 100 -2.08 -10.20 -24.92
N THR A 101 -1.47 -10.06 -26.10
CA THR A 101 -0.01 -10.01 -26.23
C THR A 101 0.53 -8.74 -25.58
N LEU A 102 1.83 -8.72 -25.26
CA LEU A 102 2.47 -7.53 -24.68
C LEU A 102 2.29 -6.27 -25.54
N VAL A 103 2.30 -6.43 -26.87
CA VAL A 103 2.10 -5.32 -27.82
C VAL A 103 0.67 -4.80 -27.73
N GLU A 104 -0.32 -5.70 -27.74
CA GLU A 104 -1.74 -5.31 -27.61
C GLU A 104 -2.01 -4.65 -26.26
N PHE A 105 -1.44 -5.18 -25.17
CA PHE A 105 -1.51 -4.57 -23.86
C PHE A 105 -0.94 -3.14 -23.89
N TYR A 106 0.24 -2.95 -24.47
CA TYR A 106 0.89 -1.64 -24.54
C TYR A 106 0.07 -0.63 -25.36
N SER A 107 -0.44 -1.03 -26.52
CA SER A 107 -1.29 -0.17 -27.35
C SER A 107 -2.60 0.24 -26.65
N LYS A 108 -3.23 -0.69 -25.92
CA LYS A 108 -4.43 -0.40 -25.14
C LYS A 108 -4.13 0.48 -23.93
N TYR A 109 -2.97 0.30 -23.29
CA TYR A 109 -2.50 1.14 -22.19
C TYR A 109 -2.30 2.59 -22.63
N GLU A 110 -1.59 2.83 -23.75
CA GLU A 110 -1.40 4.18 -24.31
C GLU A 110 -2.75 4.83 -24.62
N SER A 111 -3.68 4.10 -25.23
CA SER A 111 -5.03 4.58 -25.53
C SER A 111 -5.81 4.97 -24.27
N ALA A 112 -5.68 4.20 -23.19
CA ALA A 112 -6.30 4.49 -21.90
C ALA A 112 -5.71 5.76 -21.26
N ILE A 113 -4.38 5.91 -21.31
CA ILE A 113 -3.69 7.10 -20.82
C ILE A 113 -4.12 8.35 -21.59
N ASP A 114 -4.21 8.28 -22.91
CA ASP A 114 -4.64 9.42 -23.74
C ASP A 114 -6.08 9.83 -23.45
N LYS A 115 -6.99 8.85 -23.27
CA LYS A 115 -8.35 9.13 -22.82
C LYS A 115 -8.36 9.81 -21.45
N GLN A 116 -7.55 9.34 -20.51
CA GLN A 116 -7.46 9.93 -19.19
C GLN A 116 -6.95 11.38 -19.25
N ARG A 117 -5.89 11.64 -20.02
CA ARG A 117 -5.34 13.00 -20.25
C ARG A 117 -6.37 13.94 -20.87
N TYR A 118 -7.11 13.47 -21.86
CA TYR A 118 -8.19 14.24 -22.50
C TYR A 118 -9.27 14.64 -21.48
N LEU A 119 -9.74 13.69 -20.67
CA LEU A 119 -10.74 13.95 -19.62
C LEU A 119 -10.21 14.94 -18.57
N TYR A 120 -8.95 14.81 -18.16
CA TYR A 120 -8.33 15.78 -17.25
C TYR A 120 -8.29 17.18 -17.83
N ALA A 121 -7.92 17.34 -19.10
CA ALA A 121 -7.91 18.65 -19.77
C ALA A 121 -9.31 19.27 -19.82
N GLN A 122 -10.33 18.48 -20.17
CA GLN A 122 -11.72 18.93 -20.18
C GLN A 122 -12.21 19.32 -18.78
N ASN A 123 -11.92 18.52 -17.76
CA ASN A 123 -12.29 18.81 -16.37
C ASN A 123 -11.60 20.08 -15.86
N ASN A 124 -10.33 20.30 -16.21
CA ASN A 124 -9.62 21.52 -15.84
C ASN A 124 -10.30 22.76 -16.46
N GLN A 125 -10.65 22.69 -17.75
CA GLN A 125 -11.42 23.74 -18.41
C GLN A 125 -12.75 24.00 -17.69
N LEU A 126 -13.52 22.96 -17.35
CA LEU A 126 -14.79 23.09 -16.63
C LEU A 126 -14.62 23.70 -15.23
N SER A 127 -13.53 23.37 -14.53
CA SER A 127 -13.25 23.87 -13.19
C SER A 127 -12.95 25.37 -13.15
N GLU A 128 -12.38 25.93 -14.22
CA GLU A 128 -12.17 27.37 -14.37
C GLU A 128 -13.49 28.16 -14.45
N PHE A 129 -14.61 27.50 -14.77
CA PHE A 129 -15.94 28.11 -14.84
C PHE A 129 -16.77 27.96 -13.56
N VAL A 130 -16.24 27.30 -12.51
CA VAL A 130 -16.92 27.17 -11.22
C VAL A 130 -16.44 28.30 -10.30
N PRO A 131 -17.29 29.28 -9.93
CA PRO A 131 -16.90 30.31 -8.97
C PRO A 131 -16.61 29.67 -7.62
N ILE A 132 -15.42 29.91 -7.08
CA ILE A 132 -15.13 29.59 -5.68
C ILE A 132 -16.03 30.52 -4.85
N LEU A 133 -17.13 29.99 -4.31
CA LEU A 133 -17.93 30.75 -3.35
C LEU A 133 -17.06 31.06 -2.13
N PRO A 134 -17.02 32.32 -1.67
CA PRO A 134 -16.24 32.67 -0.49
C PRO A 134 -16.79 31.89 0.72
N PRO A 135 -15.92 31.43 1.64
CA PRO A 135 -16.37 30.80 2.87
C PRO A 135 -17.19 31.80 3.69
N THR A 136 -18.36 31.36 4.15
CA THR A 136 -19.24 32.07 5.12
C THR A 136 -18.65 32.08 6.52
#